data_AF-A0A401RF37-F1
#
_entry.id   AF-A0A401RF37-F1
#
_cell.length_a   1.000
_cell.length_b   1.000
_cell.length_c   1.000
_cell.angle_alpha   90.00
_cell.angle_beta   90.00
_cell.angle_gamma   90.00
#
_symmetry.space_group_name_H-M   'P 1'
#
loop_
_entity.id
_entity.type
_entity.pdbx_description
1 polymer ?
#
loop_
_entity_poly.entity_id
_entity_poly.type
_entity_poly.pdbx_seq_one_letter_code
_entity_poly.pdbx_strand_id
1 'polypeptide(L)' 'MAWILGLVLLSLFPTEAYQQVFLPSRSARALLMGRQKRANFLLEELRPGNLERECFEENCNLEEVREAFEDMDRA' A
#
# COMPACT_ATOMS: atom_id res chain seq x y z
N MET A 1 24.22 -10.19 24.88
CA MET A 1 23.01 -9.32 24.93
C MET A 1 23.29 -7.89 24.51
N ALA A 2 24.29 -7.19 25.07
CA ALA A 2 24.64 -5.81 24.68
C ALA A 2 25.08 -5.65 23.20
N TRP A 3 25.75 -6.66 22.64
CA TRP A 3 26.22 -6.66 21.26
C TRP A 3 25.10 -6.76 20.22
N ILE A 4 24.04 -7.50 20.55
CA ILE A 4 22.85 -7.63 19.68
C ILE A 4 22.12 -6.28 19.65
N LEU A 5 21.95 -5.65 20.82
CA LEU A 5 21.38 -4.30 20.91
C LEU A 5 22.21 -3.28 20.14
N GLY A 6 23.54 -3.36 20.20
CA GLY A 6 24.43 -2.50 19.43
C GLY A 6 24.32 -2.69 17.91
N LEU A 7 24.21 -3.93 17.44
CA LEU A 7 24.01 -4.23 16.01
C LEU A 7 22.64 -3.76 15.50
N VAL A 8 21.58 -3.93 16.29
CA VAL A 8 20.24 -3.43 15.97
C VAL A 8 20.23 -1.90 15.90
N LEU A 9 20.86 -1.22 16.86
CA LEU A 9 20.98 0.25 16.87
C LEU A 9 21.77 0.78 15.67
N LEU A 10 22.82 0.08 15.23
CA LEU A 10 23.63 0.47 14.07
C LEU A 10 22.85 0.33 12.75
N SER A 11 21.97 -0.68 12.63
CA SER A 11 21.13 -0.88 11.45
C SER A 11 19.98 0.11 11.30
N LEU A 12 19.64 0.84 12.36
CA LEU A 12 18.59 1.87 12.35
C LEU A 12 19.08 3.22 11.81
N PHE A 13 20.39 3.40 11.63
CA PHE A 13 20.92 4.59 10.98
C PHE A 13 20.74 4.45 9.46
N PRO A 14 19.92 5.31 8.83
CA PRO A 14 19.73 5.25 7.40
C PRO A 14 21.06 5.58 6.71
N THR A 15 21.61 4.63 5.97
CA THR A 15 22.75 4.86 5.08
C THR A 15 22.34 5.83 3.98
N GLU A 16 23.19 6.79 3.64
CA GLU A 16 22.90 7.82 2.62
C GLU A 16 22.49 7.24 1.24
N ALA A 17 22.86 5.99 0.96
CA ALA A 17 22.47 5.27 -0.25
C ALA A 17 20.94 5.11 -0.43
N TYR A 18 20.14 5.21 0.65
CA TYR A 18 18.68 5.13 0.56
C TYR A 18 18.06 6.28 -0.26
N GLN A 19 18.70 7.46 -0.29
CA GLN A 19 18.12 8.63 -0.95
C GLN A 19 18.09 8.55 -2.48
N GLN A 20 18.90 7.70 -3.12
CA GLN A 20 18.97 7.67 -4.59
C GLN A 20 17.91 6.77 -5.24
N VAL A 21 17.24 5.90 -4.47
CA VAL A 21 16.21 4.98 -4.98
C VAL A 21 14.81 5.62 -4.93
N PHE A 22 14.59 6.58 -4.03
CA PHE A 22 13.29 7.22 -3.82
C PHE A 22 13.26 8.64 -4.38
N LEU A 23 12.12 8.99 -4.98
CA LEU A 23 11.88 10.37 -5.41
C LEU A 23 11.76 11.30 -4.18
N PRO A 24 12.21 12.56 -4.31
CA PRO A 24 11.96 13.58 -3.29
C PRO A 24 10.46 13.69 -2.98
N SER A 25 10.10 13.88 -1.70
CA SER A 25 8.71 13.86 -1.22
C SER A 25 7.76 14.75 -2.04
N ARG A 26 8.24 15.89 -2.53
CA ARG A 26 7.46 16.81 -3.39
C ARG A 26 7.12 16.18 -4.74
N SER A 27 8.10 15.55 -5.39
CA SER A 27 7.96 14.88 -6.69
C SER A 27 7.11 13.62 -6.57
N ALA A 28 7.34 12.81 -5.54
CA ALA A 28 6.52 11.64 -5.24
C ALA A 28 5.05 12.01 -5.01
N ARG A 29 4.78 13.07 -4.22
CA ARG A 29 3.42 13.58 -4.00
C ARG A 29 2.77 14.07 -5.29
N ALA A 30 3.50 14.76 -6.17
CA ALA A 30 2.95 15.22 -7.44
C ALA A 30 2.48 14.06 -8.34
N LEU A 31 3.22 12.94 -8.37
CA LEU A 31 2.80 11.72 -9.08
C LEU A 31 1.56 11.09 -8.45
N LEU A 32 1.46 11.11 -7.11
CA LEU A 32 0.32 10.54 -6.38
C LEU A 32 -0.92 11.44 -6.37
N MET A 33 -0.77 12.76 -6.53
CA MET A 33 -1.90 13.71 -6.57
C MET A 33 -2.82 13.50 -7.78
N GLY A 34 -2.28 13.00 -8.90
CA GLY A 34 -3.09 12.65 -10.08
C GLY A 34 -3.79 11.29 -9.97
N ARG A 35 -3.44 10.49 -8.96
CA ARG A 35 -4.08 9.21 -8.68
C ARG A 35 -5.22 9.44 -7.70
N GLN A 36 -6.43 9.02 -8.04
CA GLN A 36 -7.52 8.96 -7.07
C GLN A 36 -7.06 8.17 -5.85
N LYS A 37 -7.29 8.70 -4.64
CA LYS A 37 -6.99 7.95 -3.41
C LYS A 37 -7.78 6.65 -3.48
N ARG A 38 -7.07 5.53 -3.52
CA ARG A 38 -7.71 4.24 -3.28
C ARG A 38 -8.30 4.27 -1.87
N ALA A 39 -9.50 3.73 -1.70
CA ALA A 39 -10.16 3.70 -0.40
C ALA A 39 -9.52 2.71 0.58
N ASN A 40 -8.51 1.94 0.14
CA ASN A 40 -7.77 0.91 0.85
C ASN A 40 -7.28 1.39 2.23
N PHE A 41 -8.13 1.22 3.25
CA PHE A 41 -7.83 1.66 4.62
C PHE A 41 -7.33 0.49 5.47
N LEU A 42 -6.07 0.61 5.92
CA LEU A 42 -5.31 -0.23 6.88
C LEU A 42 -5.30 -1.75 6.65
N LEU A 43 -6.47 -2.40 6.53
CA LEU A 43 -6.67 -3.85 6.47
C LEU A 43 -7.84 -4.24 5.56
N GLU A 44 -8.26 -3.35 4.66
CA GLU A 44 -9.40 -3.55 3.76
C GLU A 44 -9.31 -4.85 2.94
N GLU A 45 -8.11 -5.19 2.46
CA GLU A 45 -7.80 -6.40 1.69
C GLU A 45 -8.04 -7.72 2.44
N LEU A 46 -8.27 -7.68 3.76
CA LEU A 46 -8.66 -8.87 4.54
C LEU A 46 -10.17 -9.13 4.48
N ARG A 47 -10.97 -8.17 4.02
CA ARG A 47 -12.41 -8.34 3.81
C ARG A 47 -12.64 -9.00 2.44
N PRO A 48 -13.69 -9.82 2.29
CA PRO A 48 -14.08 -10.35 0.98
C PRO A 48 -14.39 -9.23 -0.01
N GLY A 49 -14.05 -9.46 -1.28
CA GLY A 49 -14.30 -8.50 -2.36
C GLY A 49 -15.79 -8.22 -2.49
N ASN A 50 -16.15 -6.94 -2.68
CA ASN A 50 -17.55 -6.54 -2.78
C ASN A 50 -17.74 -5.41 -3.80
N LEU A 51 -18.45 -5.70 -4.90
CA LEU A 51 -18.64 -4.78 -6.02
C LEU A 51 -19.39 -3.50 -5.61
N GLU A 52 -20.36 -3.59 -4.69
CA GLU A 52 -21.10 -2.43 -4.18
C GLU A 52 -20.16 -1.49 -3.42
N ARG A 53 -19.47 -2.02 -2.41
CA ARG A 53 -18.56 -1.24 -1.57
C ARG A 53 -17.39 -0.66 -2.37
N GLU A 54 -16.69 -1.50 -3.12
CA GLU A 54 -15.39 -1.11 -3.66
C GLU A 54 -15.50 -0.36 -4.99
N CYS A 55 -16.54 -0.63 -5.80
CA CYS A 55 -16.65 -0.08 -7.16
C CYS A 55 -17.86 0.83 -7.40
N PHE A 56 -18.96 0.69 -6.65
CA PHE A 56 -20.10 1.59 -6.76
C PHE A 56 -20.07 2.71 -5.70
N GLU A 57 -19.72 2.39 -4.45
CA GLU A 57 -19.54 3.38 -3.38
C GLU A 57 -18.15 4.01 -3.41
N GLU A 58 -17.14 3.23 -3.80
CA GLU A 58 -15.74 3.65 -3.89
C GLU A 58 -15.20 3.58 -5.32
N ASN A 59 -14.02 4.16 -5.56
CA ASN A 59 -13.35 4.09 -6.86
C ASN A 59 -12.34 2.95 -6.88
N CYS A 60 -12.73 1.79 -7.41
CA CYS A 60 -11.87 0.62 -7.52
C CYS A 60 -10.92 0.66 -8.73
N ASN A 61 -9.92 -0.23 -8.69
CA ASN A 61 -9.03 -0.56 -9.79
C ASN A 61 -9.34 -1.95 -10.37
N LEU A 62 -8.67 -2.34 -11.46
CA LEU A 62 -8.95 -3.61 -12.16
C LEU A 62 -8.80 -4.85 -11.26
N GLU A 63 -7.88 -4.82 -10.29
CA GLU A 63 -7.64 -5.95 -9.40
C GLU A 63 -8.80 -6.17 -8.42
N GLU A 64 -9.31 -5.11 -7.80
CA GLU A 64 -10.45 -5.16 -6.88
C GLU A 64 -11.72 -5.66 -7.59
N VAL A 65 -11.92 -5.26 -8.85
CA VAL A 65 -13.01 -5.81 -9.70
C VAL A 65 -12.84 -7.32 -9.91
N ARG A 66 -11.62 -7.77 -10.23
CA ARG A 66 -11.32 -9.19 -10.45
C ARG A 66 -11.58 -10.01 -9.18
N GLU A 67 -11.13 -9.52 -8.03
CA GLU A 67 -11.33 -10.16 -6.73
C GLU A 67 -12.81 -10.29 -6.38
N ALA A 68 -13.61 -9.24 -6.64
CA ALA A 68 -15.06 -9.29 -6.42
C ALA A 68 -15.76 -10.39 -7.25
N PHE A 69 -15.28 -10.71 -8.46
CA PHE A 69 -15.82 -11.81 -9.26
C PHE A 69 -15.31 -13.20 -8.82
N GLU A 70 -14.05 -13.31 -8.41
CA GLU A 70 -13.50 -14.58 -7.93
C GLU A 70 -14.11 -15.05 -6.60
N ASP A 71 -14.61 -14.13 -5.79
CA ASP A 71 -15.36 -14.46 -4.57
C ASP A 71 -16.81 -14.87 -4.88
N MET A 72 -17.42 -14.33 -5.93
CA MET A 72 -18.77 -14.72 -6.38
C MET A 72 -18.79 -16.16 -6.94
N ASP A 73 -17.73 -16.59 -7.61
CA ASP A 73 -17.58 -17.97 -8.09
C ASP A 73 -17.34 -18.98 -6.95
N ARG A 74 -17.02 -18.52 -5.74
CA ARG A 74 -16.77 -19.34 -4.55
C ARG A 74 -17.99 -19.49 -3.62
N ALA A 75 -19.09 -18.80 -3.90
CA ALA A 75 -20.36 -18.85 -3.14
C ALA A 75 -21.35 -19.87 -3.70
#